data_AF-R7TXB0-F1
#
_entry.id   AF-R7TXB0-F1
#
_cell.length_a   1.000
_cell.length_b   1.000
_cell.length_c   1.000
_cell.angle_alpha   90.00
_cell.angle_beta   90.00
_cell.angle_gamma   90.00
#
_symmetry.space_group_name_H-M   'P 1'
#
loop_
_entity.id
_entity.type
_entity.pdbx_description
1 polymer ?
#
loop_
_entity_poly.entity_id
_entity_poly.type
_entity_poly.pdbx_seq_one_letter_code
_entity_poly.pdbx_strand_id
1 'polypeptide(L)'
;MAMHQVFVYGTLKKGQPNHYLMNDPSRGVARFISEGLTVQRFPLVIASRNHIPCVLNEEGSGNVELQPSSEIVTVHGYIIHDFLPELLHLPFHSKYDAFGDHGLDYVLPKDSVVNNSSFAEIKMNFNKELL
;
A
#
# COMPACT_ATOMS: atom_id res chain seq x y z
N MET A 1 -18.44 13.59 -12.27
CA MET A 1 -17.13 12.89 -12.24
C MET A 1 -17.27 11.68 -11.34
N ALA A 2 -16.79 10.51 -11.75
CA ALA A 2 -16.84 9.30 -10.93
C ALA A 2 -15.71 9.36 -9.87
N MET A 3 -16.03 8.95 -8.64
CA MET A 3 -15.05 8.79 -7.57
C MET A 3 -14.65 7.32 -7.50
N HIS A 4 -13.35 7.04 -7.52
CA HIS A 4 -12.82 5.69 -7.33
C HIS A 4 -12.32 5.52 -5.90
N GLN A 5 -12.61 4.36 -5.31
CA GLN A 5 -12.08 4.00 -3.99
C GLN A 5 -10.71 3.34 -4.19
N VAL A 6 -9.68 3.91 -3.57
CA VAL A 6 -8.29 3.42 -3.67
C VAL A 6 -7.75 3.13 -2.27
N PHE A 7 -7.15 1.96 -2.09
CA PHE A 7 -6.39 1.60 -0.91
C PHE A 7 -4.91 1.94 -1.10
N VAL A 8 -4.34 2.65 -0.13
CA VAL A 8 -2.92 3.03 -0.11
C VAL A 8 -2.24 2.39 1.10
N TYR A 9 -1.16 1.65 0.86
CA TYR A 9 -0.39 0.95 1.92
C TYR A 9 0.99 1.57 2.17
N GLY A 10 1.52 2.34 1.21
CA GLY A 10 2.90 2.81 1.17
C GLY A 10 3.06 4.33 1.36
N THR A 11 3.93 4.93 0.53
CA THR A 11 4.38 6.32 0.66
C THR A 11 3.29 7.38 0.49
N LEU A 12 2.09 7.02 0.00
CA LEU A 12 0.94 7.92 -0.16
C LEU A 12 0.07 8.06 1.10
N LYS A 13 0.25 7.21 2.11
CA LYS A 13 -0.51 7.31 3.38
C LYS A 13 -0.22 8.64 4.10
N LYS A 14 -1.13 9.08 4.97
CA LYS A 14 -0.92 10.24 5.83
C LYS A 14 0.39 10.10 6.61
N GLY A 15 1.16 11.18 6.70
CA GLY A 15 2.46 11.21 7.37
C GLY A 15 3.61 10.55 6.60
N GLN A 16 3.37 10.00 5.41
CA GLN A 16 4.41 9.37 4.59
C GLN A 16 4.93 10.33 3.49
N PRO A 17 6.13 10.08 2.93
CA PRO A 17 6.86 11.07 2.12
C PRO A 17 6.14 11.60 0.87
N ASN A 18 5.25 10.82 0.26
CA ASN A 18 4.54 11.19 -0.96
C ASN A 18 3.08 11.63 -0.72
N HIS A 19 2.64 11.78 0.53
CA HIS A 19 1.26 12.16 0.83
C HIS A 19 0.84 13.50 0.21
N TYR A 20 1.79 14.41 0.01
CA TYR A 20 1.54 15.71 -0.61
C TYR A 20 0.89 15.59 -2.01
N LEU A 21 1.15 14.50 -2.74
CA LEU A 21 0.56 14.23 -4.06
C LEU A 21 -0.95 14.05 -3.99
N MET A 22 -1.48 13.56 -2.87
CA MET A 22 -2.93 13.38 -2.64
C MET A 22 -3.63 14.71 -2.31
N ASN A 23 -2.86 15.73 -1.92
CA ASN A 23 -3.35 17.05 -1.53
C ASN A 23 -3.13 18.12 -2.60
N ASP A 24 -2.47 17.77 -3.72
CA ASP A 24 -2.19 18.66 -4.85
C ASP A 24 -3.44 18.76 -5.76
N PRO A 25 -4.17 19.89 -5.76
CA PRO A 25 -5.40 20.03 -6.54
C PRO A 25 -5.17 20.00 -8.05
N SER A 26 -3.93 20.21 -8.51
CA SER A 26 -3.58 20.11 -9.93
C SER A 26 -3.55 18.66 -10.44
N ARG A 27 -3.46 17.68 -9.53
CA ARG A 27 -3.41 16.24 -9.82
C ARG A 27 -4.75 15.53 -9.63
N GLY A 28 -5.77 16.24 -9.16
CA GLY A 28 -7.10 15.71 -8.87
C GLY A 28 -7.55 16.01 -7.45
N VAL A 29 -8.62 15.33 -7.02
CA VAL A 29 -9.19 15.48 -5.68
C VAL A 29 -9.24 14.12 -5.01
N ALA A 30 -8.61 13.99 -3.85
CA ALA A 30 -8.71 12.82 -2.99
C ALA A 30 -9.37 13.18 -1.66
N ARG A 31 -10.20 12.28 -1.14
CA ARG A 31 -10.84 12.40 0.17
C ARG A 31 -10.57 11.14 0.96
N PHE A 32 -10.02 11.29 2.16
CA PHE A 32 -9.87 10.19 3.11
C PHE A 32 -11.26 9.67 3.52
N ILE A 33 -11.43 8.36 3.50
CA ILE A 33 -12.68 7.69 3.90
C ILE A 33 -12.49 7.07 5.28
N SER A 34 -11.57 6.12 5.42
CA SER A 34 -11.30 5.41 6.66
C SER A 34 -9.96 4.66 6.59
N GLU A 35 -9.53 4.12 7.72
CA GLU A 35 -8.48 3.10 7.77
C GLU A 35 -9.08 1.71 7.50
N GLY A 36 -8.27 0.81 6.96
CA GLY A 36 -8.69 -0.56 6.67
C GLY A 36 -7.53 -1.51 6.50
N LEU A 37 -7.83 -2.80 6.58
CA LEU A 37 -6.89 -3.90 6.40
C LEU A 37 -7.35 -4.81 5.26
N THR A 38 -6.39 -5.38 4.55
CA THR A 38 -6.70 -6.35 3.49
C THR A 38 -7.34 -7.59 4.10
N VAL A 39 -8.37 -8.13 3.44
CA VAL A 39 -8.97 -9.41 3.87
C VAL A 39 -8.00 -10.56 3.59
N GLN A 40 -7.36 -10.54 2.42
CA GLN A 40 -6.30 -11.47 2.05
C GLN A 40 -4.96 -10.99 2.62
N ARG A 41 -4.08 -11.93 2.92
CA ARG A 41 -2.68 -11.63 3.25
C ARG A 41 -1.90 -11.46 1.94
N PHE A 42 -1.09 -10.41 1.90
CA PHE A 42 -0.12 -10.19 0.84
C PHE A 42 1.25 -9.85 1.45
N PRO A 43 2.37 -10.28 0.85
CA PRO A 43 3.69 -9.79 1.23
C PRO A 43 3.80 -8.31 0.93
N LEU A 44 4.01 -7.52 1.99
CA LEU A 44 4.46 -6.15 1.90
C LEU A 44 5.95 -6.12 2.25
N VAL A 45 6.77 -5.82 1.25
CA VAL A 45 8.24 -5.76 1.39
C VAL A 45 8.74 -4.35 1.12
N ILE A 46 9.90 -4.01 1.67
CA ILE A 46 10.64 -2.80 1.32
C ILE A 46 11.75 -3.21 0.37
N ALA A 47 11.66 -2.77 -0.89
CA ALA A 47 12.53 -3.24 -1.96
C ALA A 47 13.26 -2.09 -2.68
N SER A 48 14.21 -2.47 -3.53
CA SER A 48 15.08 -1.58 -4.33
C SER A 48 16.03 -0.69 -3.51
N ARG A 49 16.91 0.04 -4.21
CA ARG A 49 17.81 1.04 -3.59
C ARG A 49 17.07 2.25 -3.04
N ASN A 50 15.78 2.36 -3.36
CA ASN A 50 14.93 3.48 -2.99
C ASN A 50 14.01 3.18 -1.79
N HIS A 51 14.10 1.96 -1.24
CA HIS A 51 13.29 1.51 -0.11
C HIS A 51 11.78 1.72 -0.36
N ILE A 52 11.35 1.31 -1.56
CA ILE A 52 9.98 1.45 -2.01
C ILE A 52 9.14 0.33 -1.41
N PRO A 53 7.99 0.62 -0.78
CA PRO A 53 7.06 -0.40 -0.34
C PRO A 53 6.38 -1.06 -1.53
N CYS A 54 6.42 -2.39 -1.58
CA CYS A 54 5.85 -3.20 -2.64
C CYS A 54 4.91 -4.24 -2.05
N VAL A 55 3.65 -4.25 -2.49
CA VAL A 55 2.74 -5.38 -2.27
C VAL A 55 2.88 -6.35 -3.43
N LEU A 56 3.26 -7.60 -3.13
CA LEU A 56 3.46 -8.66 -4.11
C LEU A 56 2.18 -9.49 -4.28
N ASN A 57 1.87 -9.91 -5.50
CA ASN A 57 0.69 -10.72 -5.81
C ASN A 57 0.86 -12.20 -5.39
N GLU A 58 1.14 -12.45 -4.11
CA GLU A 58 1.32 -13.79 -3.54
C GLU A 58 0.32 -14.00 -2.40
N GLU A 59 -0.96 -14.19 -2.75
CA GLU A 59 -2.06 -14.31 -1.79
C GLU A 59 -1.83 -15.42 -0.75
N GLY A 60 -2.20 -15.14 0.49
CA GLY A 60 -2.09 -16.09 1.61
C GLY A 60 -0.73 -16.08 2.30
N SER A 61 0.29 -15.47 1.67
CA SER A 61 1.57 -15.15 2.30
C SER A 61 1.58 -13.70 2.81
N GLY A 62 2.44 -13.37 3.78
CA GLY A 62 2.50 -12.03 4.37
C GLY A 62 1.81 -11.88 5.73
N ASN A 63 1.89 -10.66 6.27
CA ASN A 63 1.43 -10.32 7.61
C ASN A 63 0.20 -9.41 7.54
N VAL A 64 -0.89 -9.81 8.21
CA VAL A 64 -2.07 -8.96 8.40
C VAL A 64 -2.49 -9.06 9.86
N GLU A 65 -2.82 -7.92 10.45
CA GLU A 65 -3.50 -7.89 11.75
C GLU A 65 -4.95 -8.33 11.54
N LEU A 66 -5.38 -9.41 12.19
CA LEU A 66 -6.76 -9.87 12.07
C LEU A 66 -7.69 -8.86 12.74
N GLN A 67 -8.67 -8.34 12.01
CA GLN A 67 -9.75 -7.54 12.58
C GLN A 67 -11.11 -8.13 12.24
N PRO A 68 -12.01 -8.27 13.24
CA PRO A 68 -13.39 -8.66 13.02
C PRO A 68 -14.17 -7.46 12.46
N SER A 69 -14.16 -7.28 11.14
CA SER A 69 -15.10 -6.37 10.47
C SER A 69 -16.13 -7.18 9.70
N SER A 70 -17.38 -6.71 9.73
CA SER A 70 -18.52 -7.36 9.07
C SER A 70 -18.78 -6.83 7.67
N GLU A 71 -18.06 -5.80 7.23
CA GLU A 71 -18.24 -5.18 5.91
C GLU A 71 -16.95 -5.24 5.09
N ILE A 72 -17.01 -6.07 4.04
CA ILE A 72 -15.96 -6.22 3.05
C ILE A 72 -16.32 -5.34 1.85
N VAL A 73 -15.40 -4.48 1.45
CA VAL A 73 -15.53 -3.64 0.25
C VAL A 73 -14.40 -3.94 -0.71
N THR A 74 -14.72 -3.96 -2.01
CA THR A 74 -13.71 -4.04 -3.07
C THR A 74 -13.28 -2.64 -3.45
N VAL A 75 -11.98 -2.39 -3.39
CA VAL A 75 -11.34 -1.11 -3.77
C VAL A 75 -10.17 -1.39 -4.71
N HIS A 76 -9.64 -0.36 -5.35
CA HIS A 76 -8.46 -0.50 -6.20
C HIS A 76 -7.19 -0.34 -5.36
N GLY A 77 -6.14 -1.10 -5.66
CA GLY A 77 -4.81 -0.87 -5.12
C GLY A 77 -3.72 -1.23 -6.11
N TYR A 78 -2.48 -0.83 -5.80
CA TYR A 78 -1.33 -1.14 -6.65
C TYR A 78 -0.67 -2.44 -6.17
N ILE A 79 -0.73 -3.49 -6.98
CA ILE A 79 -0.09 -4.78 -6.69
C ILE A 79 0.93 -5.09 -7.80
N ILE A 80 2.07 -5.67 -7.42
CA ILE A 80 3.08 -6.14 -8.36
C ILE A 80 2.81 -7.62 -8.67
N HIS A 81 2.45 -7.92 -9.93
CA HIS A 81 2.21 -9.29 -10.38
C HIS A 81 3.49 -9.97 -10.87
N ASP A 82 4.30 -9.26 -11.67
CA ASP A 82 5.55 -9.77 -12.21
C ASP A 82 6.74 -9.26 -11.36
N PHE A 83 7.02 -9.98 -10.27
CA PHE A 83 8.10 -9.64 -9.35
C PHE A 83 9.24 -10.65 -9.39
N LEU A 84 10.44 -10.20 -8.98
CA LEU A 84 11.60 -11.07 -8.77
C LEU A 84 11.33 -11.99 -7.57
N PRO A 85 11.42 -13.33 -7.71
CA PRO A 85 11.11 -14.27 -6.61
C PRO A 85 11.92 -14.02 -5.33
N GLU A 86 13.13 -13.47 -5.45
CA GLU A 86 14.01 -13.14 -4.32
C GLU A 86 13.40 -12.09 -3.39
N LEU A 87 12.42 -11.29 -3.87
CA LEU A 87 11.69 -10.35 -3.01
C LEU A 87 10.90 -11.07 -1.91
N LEU A 88 10.53 -12.34 -2.09
CA LEU A 88 9.87 -13.13 -1.05
C LEU A 88 10.80 -13.50 0.11
N HIS A 89 12.12 -13.32 -0.04
CA HIS A 89 13.09 -13.52 1.05
C HIS A 89 13.29 -12.27 1.91
N LEU A 90 12.72 -11.12 1.51
CA LEU A 90 12.79 -9.89 2.29
C LEU A 90 11.83 -9.97 3.49
N PRO A 91 12.09 -9.20 4.56
CA PRO A 91 11.17 -9.09 5.69
C PRO A 91 9.77 -8.62 5.25
N PHE A 92 8.74 -9.31 5.75
CA PHE A 92 7.34 -8.94 5.52
C PHE A 92 6.86 -7.98 6.61
N HIS A 93 6.29 -6.86 6.20
CA HIS A 93 5.79 -5.84 7.11
C HIS A 93 4.25 -5.89 7.17
N SER A 94 3.66 -5.74 8.37
CA SER A 94 2.21 -5.54 8.49
C SER A 94 1.79 -4.11 8.11
N LYS A 95 2.72 -3.15 8.27
CA LYS A 95 2.52 -1.73 7.96
C LYS A 95 3.85 -1.12 7.51
N TYR A 96 3.81 -0.40 6.39
CA TYR A 96 4.95 0.43 5.96
C TYR A 96 5.00 1.73 6.76
N ASP A 97 6.20 2.11 7.21
CA ASP A 97 6.50 3.44 7.71
C ASP A 97 7.90 3.86 7.26
N ALA A 98 8.00 4.85 6.38
CA ALA A 98 9.29 5.34 5.89
C ALA A 98 10.24 5.81 6.99
N PHE A 99 9.75 6.11 8.19
CA PHE A 99 10.54 6.55 9.34
C PHE A 99 10.55 5.50 10.46
N GLY A 100 10.23 4.25 10.13
CA GLY A 100 10.16 3.14 11.05
C GLY A 100 11.53 2.67 11.57
N ASP A 101 11.50 1.75 12.52
CA ASP A 101 12.68 1.16 13.18
C ASP A 101 13.52 0.24 12.28
N HIS A 102 13.06 -0.05 11.07
CA HIS A 102 13.82 -0.82 10.08
C HIS A 102 15.03 -0.06 9.49
N GLY A 103 15.11 1.26 9.67
CA GLY A 103 16.26 2.08 9.22
C GLY A 103 16.42 2.17 7.70
N LEU A 104 15.33 1.97 6.95
CA LEU A 104 15.29 1.99 5.48
C LEU A 104 14.45 3.18 5.02
N ASP A 105 14.97 4.38 5.23
CA ASP A 105 14.28 5.61 4.88
C ASP A 105 13.99 5.66 3.38
N TYR A 106 12.78 6.10 3.02
CA TYR A 106 12.41 6.28 1.62
C TYR A 106 13.37 7.24 0.91
N VAL A 107 13.89 6.82 -0.25
CA VAL A 107 14.71 7.68 -1.10
C VAL A 107 13.95 7.99 -2.38
N LEU A 108 13.74 9.28 -2.66
CA LEU A 108 13.13 9.72 -3.91
C LEU A 108 13.89 9.14 -5.11
N PRO A 109 13.21 8.42 -6.02
CA PRO A 109 13.84 7.93 -7.25
C PRO A 109 14.39 9.11 -8.05
N LYS A 110 15.69 9.07 -8.39
CA LYS A 110 16.29 10.00 -9.35
C LYS A 110 15.79 9.73 -10.77
N ASP A 111 15.39 8.48 -11.03
CA ASP A 111 14.78 7.99 -12.25
C ASP A 111 13.47 7.27 -11.91
N SER A 112 12.39 7.54 -12.65
CA SER A 112 11.06 6.94 -12.45
C SER A 112 11.08 5.44 -12.71
N VAL A 113 11.37 4.60 -11.71
CA VAL A 113 11.33 3.14 -11.87
C VAL A 113 10.63 2.47 -10.70
N VAL A 114 9.34 2.18 -10.88
CA VAL A 114 8.79 0.81 -10.99
C VAL A 114 7.53 0.93 -11.85
N ASN A 115 7.56 0.44 -13.10
CA ASN A 115 6.45 0.55 -14.04
C ASN A 115 5.72 -0.79 -14.29
N ASN A 116 5.83 -1.73 -13.32
CA ASN A 116 5.20 -3.05 -13.39
C ASN A 116 4.11 -3.26 -12.31
N SER A 117 3.75 -2.21 -11.56
CA SER A 117 2.56 -2.27 -10.70
C SER A 117 1.32 -1.99 -11.54
N SER A 118 0.32 -2.87 -11.46
CA SER A 118 -1.00 -2.63 -12.06
C SER A 118 -2.03 -2.38 -10.97
N PHE A 119 -3.14 -1.75 -11.37
CA PHE A 119 -4.33 -1.72 -10.53
C PHE A 119 -4.88 -3.14 -10.39
N ALA A 120 -5.11 -3.55 -9.15
CA ALA A 120 -5.80 -4.77 -8.78
C ALA A 120 -6.98 -4.43 -7.87
N GLU A 121 -8.03 -5.24 -7.96
CA GLU A 121 -9.12 -5.22 -7.00
C GLU A 121 -8.67 -5.88 -5.69
N ILE A 122 -8.81 -5.15 -4.58
CA ILE A 122 -8.43 -5.59 -3.25
C ILE A 122 -9.67 -5.57 -2.36
N LYS A 123 -9.91 -6.68 -1.65
CA LYS A 123 -10.96 -6.74 -0.63
C LYS A 123 -10.43 -6.19 0.69
N MET A 124 -11.14 -5.22 1.23
CA MET A 124 -10.75 -4.50 2.44
C MET A 124 -11.81 -4.68 3.53
N ASN A 125 -11.35 -4.90 4.75
CA ASN A 125 -12.13 -4.73 5.97
C ASN A 125 -11.88 -3.31 6.50
N PHE A 126 -12.93 -2.51 6.64
CA PHE A 126 -12.82 -1.19 7.24
C PHE A 126 -12.99 -1.26 8.75
N ASN A 127 -12.22 -0.42 9.45
CA ASN A 127 -12.44 -0.19 10.87
C ASN A 127 -13.63 0.78 11.03
N LYS A 128 -14.77 0.26 11.45
CA LYS A 128 -15.99 1.07 11.69
C LYS A 128 -15.92 1.87 12.99
N GLU A 129 -14.94 1.62 13.87
CA GLU A 129 -14.83 2.30 15.17
C GLU A 129 -14.22 3.71 15.07
N LEU A 130 -13.82 4.17 13.88
CA LEU A 130 -13.18 5.48 13.65
C LEU A 130 -14.05 6.47 12.86
N LEU A 131 -15.36 6.22 12.72
CA LEU A 131 -16.34 7.15 12.13
C LEU A 131 -17.22 7.79 13.20
#